data_AF-A0A2G6D5K2-F1
#
_entry.id   AF-A0A2G6D5K2-F1
#
_cell.length_a   1.000
_cell.length_b   1.000
_cell.length_c   1.000
_cell.angle_alpha   90.00
_cell.angle_beta   90.00
_cell.angle_gamma   90.00
#
_symmetry.space_group_name_H-M   'P 1'
#
loop_
_entity.id
_entity.type
_entity.pdbx_description
1 polymer ?
#
loop_
_entity_poly.entity_id
_entity_poly.type
_entity_poly.pdbx_seq_one_letter_code
_entity_poly.pdbx_strand_id
1 'polypeptide(L)'
;MINTLLTSLLIAVTFLWLSSYTHHTAFGVDRDVEQENRVLHMTYRISWTGHGSVWLGYTSVIRNKDEITPLEKFDLASAILKPVKTTLAPSASLGNRLGFWFIRQTTPKPVLWVGVPSWLPVLLVAGILLLYRRRARLI
;
A
#
# COMPACT_ATOMS: atom_id res chain seq x y z
N MET A 1 11.98 22.46 -14.84
CA MET A 1 10.91 21.43 -14.82
C MET A 1 11.13 20.36 -13.74
N ILE A 2 12.28 19.66 -13.73
CA ILE A 2 12.54 18.55 -12.78
C ILE A 2 12.45 18.98 -11.30
N ASN A 3 13.01 20.13 -10.93
CA ASN A 3 12.92 20.63 -9.55
C ASN A 3 11.47 20.84 -9.08
N THR A 4 10.61 21.37 -9.95
CA THR A 4 9.18 21.57 -9.68
C THR A 4 8.49 20.22 -9.48
N LEU A 5 8.74 19.26 -10.37
CA LEU A 5 8.20 17.90 -10.27
C LEU A 5 8.59 17.23 -8.94
N LEU A 6 9.87 17.26 -8.56
CA LEU A 6 10.35 16.68 -7.31
C LEU A 6 9.78 17.40 -6.07
N THR A 7 9.58 18.71 -6.15
CA THR A 7 8.96 19.50 -5.07
C THR A 7 7.48 19.14 -4.93
N SER A 8 6.74 19.07 -6.04
CA SER A 8 5.34 18.63 -6.05
C SER A 8 5.19 17.20 -5.53
N LEU A 9 6.08 16.30 -5.95
CA LEU A 9 6.12 14.93 -5.44
C LEU A 9 6.38 14.89 -3.94
N LEU A 10 7.34 15.69 -3.44
CA LEU A 10 7.64 15.78 -2.01
C LEU A 10 6.42 16.24 -1.20
N ILE A 11 5.70 17.26 -1.68
CA ILE A 11 4.48 17.74 -1.04
C ILE A 11 3.43 16.63 -1.01
N ALA A 12 3.21 15.94 -2.13
CA ALA A 12 2.24 14.85 -2.23
C ALA A 12 2.57 13.71 -1.26
N VAL A 13 3.81 13.22 -1.24
CA VAL A 13 4.20 12.12 -0.32
C VAL A 13 4.19 12.56 1.14
N THR A 14 4.46 13.83 1.44
CA THR A 14 4.37 14.38 2.81
C THR A 14 2.93 14.43 3.28
N PHE A 15 2.00 14.86 2.42
CA PHE A 15 0.58 14.84 2.74
C PHE A 15 0.08 13.41 2.97
N LEU A 16 0.48 12.48 2.10
CA LEU A 16 0.16 11.06 2.26
C LEU A 16 0.75 10.49 3.56
N TRP A 17 1.99 10.83 3.90
CA TRP A 17 2.62 10.45 5.16
C TRP A 17 1.81 10.92 6.37
N LEU A 18 1.47 12.21 6.44
CA LEU A 18 0.68 12.75 7.56
C LEU A 18 -0.72 12.13 7.63
N SER A 19 -1.38 11.95 6.49
CA SER A 19 -2.69 11.29 6.42
C SER A 19 -2.64 9.84 6.90
N SER A 20 -1.49 9.18 6.74
CA SER A 20 -1.31 7.77 7.08
C SER A 20 -1.35 7.47 8.57
N TYR A 21 -1.52 8.44 9.47
CA TYR A 21 -1.75 8.20 10.90
C TYR A 21 -3.22 8.26 11.30
N THR A 22 -4.09 8.74 10.41
CA THR A 22 -5.51 9.04 10.72
C THR A 22 -6.47 8.46 9.69
N HIS A 23 -6.00 8.24 8.46
CA HIS A 23 -6.81 7.79 7.35
C HIS A 23 -6.14 6.62 6.64
N HIS A 24 -6.99 5.72 6.15
CA HIS A 24 -6.62 4.62 5.29
C HIS A 24 -6.86 5.01 3.82
N THR A 25 -5.81 4.90 3.01
CA THR A 25 -5.90 5.06 1.56
C THR A 25 -5.26 3.85 0.89
N ALA A 26 -5.99 3.14 0.04
CA ALA A 26 -5.49 2.00 -0.72
C ALA A 26 -5.86 2.10 -2.20
N PHE A 27 -4.96 1.63 -3.04
CA PHE A 27 -5.12 1.51 -4.48
C PHE A 27 -4.65 0.13 -4.91
N GLY A 28 -5.31 -0.47 -5.88
CA GLY A 28 -4.97 -1.82 -6.29
C GLY A 28 -5.70 -2.30 -7.52
N VAL A 29 -5.42 -3.57 -7.82
CA VAL A 29 -6.01 -4.33 -8.91
C VAL A 29 -6.52 -5.63 -8.33
N ASP A 30 -7.77 -5.93 -8.64
CA ASP A 30 -8.38 -7.20 -8.34
C ASP A 30 -8.45 -8.04 -9.63
N ARG A 31 -8.17 -9.33 -9.51
CA ARG A 31 -8.11 -10.29 -10.61
C ARG A 31 -8.76 -11.59 -10.21
N ASP A 32 -9.77 -11.99 -10.98
CA ASP A 32 -10.41 -13.30 -10.84
C ASP A 32 -9.80 -14.34 -11.79
N VAL A 33 -9.53 -15.52 -11.26
CA VAL A 33 -9.14 -16.70 -12.05
C VAL A 33 -10.10 -17.84 -11.76
N GLU A 34 -10.75 -18.35 -12.79
CA GLU A 34 -11.64 -19.50 -12.68
C GLU A 34 -10.83 -20.80 -12.55
N GLN A 35 -11.21 -21.64 -11.58
CA GLN A 35 -10.64 -22.97 -11.34
C GLN A 35 -11.77 -23.96 -11.10
N GLU A 36 -12.11 -24.74 -12.12
CA GLU A 36 -13.20 -25.74 -12.08
C GLU A 36 -14.54 -25.11 -11.59
N ASN A 37 -14.93 -25.39 -10.34
CA ASN A 37 -16.15 -24.87 -9.67
C ASN A 37 -15.87 -23.76 -8.65
N ARG A 38 -14.67 -23.18 -8.67
CA ARG A 38 -14.23 -22.15 -7.73
C ARG A 38 -13.65 -20.97 -8.48
N VAL A 39 -13.67 -19.82 -7.83
CA VAL A 39 -13.05 -18.59 -8.32
C VAL A 39 -11.97 -18.19 -7.32
N LEU A 40 -10.75 -18.07 -7.83
CA LEU A 40 -9.62 -17.54 -7.09
C LEU A 40 -9.57 -16.02 -7.31
N HIS A 41 -10.07 -15.28 -6.33
CA HIS A 41 -10.02 -13.83 -6.31
C HIS A 41 -8.67 -13.39 -5.75
N MET A 42 -7.82 -12.81 -6.59
CA MET A 42 -6.54 -12.23 -6.20
C MET A 42 -6.64 -10.72 -6.14
N THR A 43 -6.07 -10.14 -5.09
CA THR A 43 -6.08 -8.71 -4.87
C THR A 43 -4.65 -8.23 -4.68
N TYR A 44 -4.20 -7.29 -5.49
CA TYR A 44 -2.90 -6.63 -5.37
C TYR A 44 -3.11 -5.18 -4.95
N ARG A 45 -2.56 -4.75 -3.82
CA ARG A 45 -2.84 -3.42 -3.26
C ARG A 45 -1.59 -2.75 -2.72
N ILE A 46 -1.55 -1.43 -2.88
CA ILE A 46 -0.73 -0.49 -2.12
C ILE A 46 -1.67 0.21 -1.14
N SER A 47 -1.31 0.25 0.13
CA SER A 47 -2.19 0.73 1.20
C SER A 47 -1.42 1.58 2.21
N TRP A 48 -1.74 2.86 2.28
CA TRP A 48 -1.50 3.67 3.47
C TRP A 48 -2.48 3.20 4.53
N THR A 49 -1.98 2.47 5.51
CA THR A 49 -2.81 1.71 6.44
C THR A 49 -3.54 2.56 7.47
N GLY A 50 -3.09 3.81 7.66
CA GLY A 50 -3.57 4.64 8.75
C GLY A 50 -2.84 4.40 10.07
N HIS A 51 -1.67 3.75 10.03
CA HIS A 51 -0.86 3.44 11.21
C HIS A 51 0.60 3.94 11.06
N GLY A 52 0.84 4.91 10.20
CA GLY A 52 2.19 5.38 9.88
C GLY A 52 2.99 4.42 8.98
N SER A 53 2.33 3.48 8.29
CA SER A 53 2.99 2.57 7.35
C SER A 53 2.31 2.51 5.99
N VAL A 54 3.11 2.26 4.97
CA VAL A 54 2.68 1.99 3.59
C VAL A 54 2.90 0.51 3.33
N TRP A 55 1.85 -0.20 3.01
CA TRP A 55 1.86 -1.62 2.75
C TRP A 55 1.74 -1.88 1.26
N LEU A 56 2.54 -2.81 0.76
CA LEU A 56 2.43 -3.36 -0.58
C LEU A 56 2.28 -4.87 -0.45
N GLY A 57 1.33 -5.44 -1.18
CA GLY A 57 1.09 -6.86 -1.05
C GLY A 57 -0.05 -7.38 -1.88
N TYR A 58 -0.34 -8.65 -1.62
CA TYR A 58 -1.50 -9.31 -2.20
C TYR A 58 -2.18 -10.24 -1.20
N THR A 59 -3.46 -10.48 -1.45
CA THR A 59 -4.26 -11.50 -0.77
C THR A 59 -5.02 -12.31 -1.81
N SER A 60 -5.34 -13.55 -1.48
CA SER A 60 -6.16 -14.39 -2.35
C SER A 60 -7.25 -15.09 -1.55
N VAL A 61 -8.44 -15.12 -2.13
CA VAL A 61 -9.63 -15.70 -1.52
C VAL A 61 -10.29 -16.62 -2.53
N ILE A 62 -10.46 -17.89 -2.15
CA ILE A 62 -11.26 -18.84 -2.91
C ILE A 62 -12.73 -18.60 -2.57
N ARG A 63 -13.57 -18.46 -3.60
CA ARG A 63 -15.03 -18.35 -3.50
C ARG A 63 -15.70 -19.44 -4.33
N ASN A 64 -16.87 -19.90 -3.92
CA ASN A 64 -17.67 -20.83 -4.71
C ASN A 64 -18.28 -20.09 -5.91
N LYS A 65 -18.30 -20.73 -7.08
CA LYS A 65 -18.80 -20.12 -8.33
C LYS A 65 -20.27 -19.69 -8.25
N ASP A 66 -21.05 -20.36 -7.41
CA ASP A 66 -22.49 -20.12 -7.23
C ASP A 66 -22.80 -18.85 -6.39
N GLU A 67 -21.79 -18.28 -5.72
CA GLU A 67 -21.95 -17.12 -4.82
C GLU A 67 -21.57 -15.76 -5.47
N ILE A 68 -21.26 -15.70 -6.77
CA ILE A 68 -20.61 -14.52 -7.38
C ILE A 68 -21.42 -13.90 -8.52
N THR A 69 -21.53 -12.57 -8.45
CA THR A 69 -21.78 -11.60 -9.55
C THR A 69 -20.81 -11.81 -10.73
N PRO A 70 -21.03 -11.20 -11.92
CA PRO A 70 -20.19 -11.48 -13.10
C PRO A 70 -18.69 -11.35 -12.83
N LEU A 71 -17.92 -12.32 -13.32
CA LEU A 71 -16.46 -12.38 -13.19
C LEU A 71 -15.80 -11.13 -13.79
N GLU A 72 -15.18 -10.32 -12.95
CA GLU A 72 -14.38 -9.18 -13.40
C GLU A 72 -12.93 -9.62 -13.52
N LYS A 73 -12.47 -9.78 -14.77
CA LYS A 73 -11.08 -10.20 -15.06
C LYS A 73 -10.04 -9.20 -14.53
N PHE A 74 -10.43 -7.94 -14.41
CA PHE A 74 -9.61 -6.85 -13.92
C PHE A 74 -10.52 -5.73 -13.39
N ASP A 75 -10.44 -5.46 -12.09
CA ASP A 75 -11.12 -4.32 -11.46
C ASP A 75 -10.11 -3.43 -10.74
N LEU A 76 -10.27 -2.11 -10.92
CA LEU A 76 -9.48 -1.10 -10.22
C LEU A 76 -10.10 -0.82 -8.86
N ALA A 77 -9.57 -1.48 -7.83
CA ALA A 77 -9.99 -1.26 -6.47
C ALA A 77 -9.32 0.00 -5.88
N SER A 78 -10.11 0.93 -5.36
CA SER A 78 -9.60 2.06 -4.57
C SER A 78 -10.43 2.32 -3.32
N ALA A 79 -9.75 2.77 -2.28
CA ALA A 79 -10.34 3.29 -1.06
C ALA A 79 -9.57 4.54 -0.67
N ILE A 80 -10.19 5.71 -0.73
CA ILE A 80 -9.50 6.98 -0.49
C ILE A 80 -9.97 7.57 0.84
N LEU A 81 -9.01 7.94 1.69
CA LEU A 81 -9.24 8.66 2.96
C LEU A 81 -10.35 8.05 3.84
N LYS A 82 -10.48 6.72 3.83
CA LYS A 82 -11.44 6.05 4.72
C LYS A 82 -10.94 6.13 6.17
N PRO A 83 -11.83 6.30 7.16
CA PRO A 83 -11.42 6.25 8.55
C PRO A 83 -10.81 4.89 8.87
N VAL A 84 -9.77 4.90 9.69
CA VAL A 84 -9.04 3.69 10.06
C VAL A 84 -9.90 2.85 10.99
N LYS A 85 -10.28 1.66 10.54
CA LYS A 85 -10.79 0.62 11.45
C LYS A 85 -9.59 -0.07 12.06
N THR A 86 -9.20 0.35 13.25
CA THR A 86 -8.00 -0.14 13.93
C THR A 86 -8.11 -1.65 14.21
N THR A 87 -7.31 -2.44 13.50
CA THR A 87 -7.11 -3.88 13.75
C THR A 87 -5.63 -4.20 13.97
N LEU A 88 -4.87 -3.26 14.52
CA LEU A 88 -3.50 -3.56 14.92
C LEU A 88 -3.53 -4.51 16.11
N ALA A 89 -2.94 -5.69 15.93
CA ALA A 89 -2.81 -6.66 17.02
C ALA A 89 -2.11 -5.99 18.22
N PRO A 90 -2.60 -6.19 19.46
CA PRO A 90 -2.02 -5.60 20.67
C PRO A 90 -0.53 -5.91 20.88
N SER A 91 0.00 -6.94 20.22
CA SER A 91 1.37 -7.47 20.35
C SER A 91 2.34 -7.00 19.25
N ALA A 92 2.14 -5.81 18.68
CA ALA A 92 3.06 -5.26 17.67
C ALA A 92 4.49 -5.06 18.25
N SER A 93 5.47 -5.68 17.58
CA SER A 93 6.90 -5.52 17.87
C SER A 93 7.35 -4.06 17.72
N LEU A 94 8.54 -3.71 18.23
CA LEU A 94 9.08 -2.36 18.08
C LEU A 94 9.29 -1.97 16.60
N GLY A 95 9.65 -2.94 15.74
CA GLY A 95 9.71 -2.74 14.28
C GLY A 95 8.35 -2.42 13.66
N ASN A 96 7.31 -3.15 14.08
CA ASN A 96 5.93 -2.90 13.64
C ASN A 96 5.45 -1.50 14.06
N ARG A 97 5.84 -1.04 15.26
CA ARG A 97 5.56 0.32 15.74
C ARG A 97 6.28 1.40 14.93
N LEU A 98 7.46 1.10 14.40
CA LEU A 98 8.18 1.99 13.47
C LEU A 98 7.58 1.96 12.05
N GLY A 99 6.66 1.04 11.77
CA GLY A 99 5.97 0.91 10.48
C GLY A 99 6.55 -0.17 9.56
N PHE A 100 7.48 -1.00 10.04
CA PHE A 100 7.97 -2.17 9.30
C PHE A 100 7.05 -3.36 9.56
N TRP A 101 6.43 -3.89 8.51
CA TRP A 101 5.56 -5.05 8.62
C TRP A 101 5.98 -6.13 7.62
N PHE A 102 5.91 -7.37 8.07
CA PHE A 102 6.05 -8.52 7.18
C PHE A 102 5.00 -9.54 7.58
N ILE A 103 3.99 -9.70 6.74
CA ILE A 103 2.91 -10.66 6.93
C ILE A 103 3.01 -11.64 5.78
N ARG A 104 3.24 -12.90 6.12
CA ARG A 104 3.25 -14.00 5.17
C ARG A 104 2.41 -15.13 5.72
N GLN A 105 1.38 -15.51 4.98
CA GLN A 105 0.54 -16.65 5.29
C GLN A 105 0.31 -17.43 4.00
N THR A 106 0.56 -18.74 4.03
CA THR A 106 0.35 -19.62 2.87
C THR A 106 -0.96 -20.40 2.95
N THR A 107 -1.46 -20.62 4.17
CA THR A 107 -2.63 -21.47 4.46
C THR A 107 -3.53 -20.79 5.50
N PRO A 108 -4.87 -20.82 5.37
CA PRO A 108 -5.66 -21.40 4.28
C PRO A 108 -5.76 -20.47 3.05
N LYS A 109 -5.31 -19.21 3.16
CA LYS A 109 -5.37 -18.20 2.12
C LYS A 109 -3.99 -17.56 1.94
N PRO A 110 -3.40 -17.61 0.74
CA PRO A 110 -2.15 -16.93 0.46
C PRO A 110 -2.28 -15.43 0.67
N VAL A 111 -1.49 -14.89 1.59
CA VAL A 111 -1.37 -13.47 1.90
C VAL A 111 0.10 -13.12 2.01
N LEU A 112 0.51 -12.06 1.32
CA LEU A 112 1.82 -11.44 1.50
C LEU A 112 1.63 -9.93 1.60
N TRP A 113 2.05 -9.34 2.71
CA TRP A 113 2.14 -7.90 2.87
C TRP A 113 3.51 -7.51 3.39
N VAL A 114 4.09 -6.51 2.76
CA VAL A 114 5.31 -5.85 3.20
C VAL A 114 4.94 -4.41 3.51
N GLY A 115 5.10 -4.02 4.78
CA GLY A 115 4.92 -2.66 5.24
C GLY A 115 6.26 -1.97 5.41
N VAL A 116 6.37 -0.77 4.88
CA VAL A 116 7.48 0.15 5.15
C VAL A 116 6.96 1.38 5.89
N PRO A 117 7.79 2.03 6.70
CA PRO A 117 7.42 3.27 7.34
C PRO A 117 7.04 4.34 6.32
N SER A 118 5.92 5.02 6.57
CA SER A 118 5.39 6.05 5.67
C SER A 118 6.26 7.31 5.55
N TRP A 119 7.16 7.55 6.51
CA TRP A 119 8.17 8.60 6.41
C TRP A 119 9.30 8.24 5.43
N LEU A 120 9.51 6.96 5.10
CA LEU A 120 10.61 6.53 4.25
C LEU A 120 10.51 7.09 2.81
N PRO A 121 9.35 7.03 2.12
CA PRO A 121 9.16 7.72 0.84
C PRO A 121 9.46 9.22 0.89
N VAL A 122 9.10 9.90 1.98
CA VAL A 122 9.38 11.33 2.17
C VAL A 122 10.88 11.59 2.20
N LEU A 123 11.63 10.82 3.01
CA LEU A 123 13.08 10.94 3.10
C LEU A 123 13.78 10.65 1.77
N LEU A 124 13.30 9.65 1.02
CA LEU A 124 13.85 9.32 -0.30
C LEU A 124 13.67 10.47 -1.28
N VAL A 125 12.46 11.02 -1.40
CA VAL A 125 12.18 12.14 -2.31
C VAL A 125 12.94 13.39 -1.89
N ALA A 126 12.98 13.69 -0.59
CA ALA A 126 13.75 14.82 -0.05
C ALA A 126 15.25 14.66 -0.33
N GLY A 127 15.81 13.46 -0.13
CA GLY A 127 17.21 13.16 -0.42
C GLY A 127 17.55 13.33 -1.90
N ILE A 128 16.72 12.80 -2.79
CA ILE A 128 16.87 12.97 -4.25
C ILE A 128 16.82 14.47 -4.62
N LEU A 129 15.86 15.21 -4.08
CA LEU A 129 15.73 16.65 -4.32
C LEU A 129 16.98 17.43 -3.84
N LEU A 130 17.51 17.10 -2.67
CA LEU A 130 18.72 17.73 -2.12
C LEU A 130 19.95 17.42 -2.98
N LEU A 131 20.13 16.16 -3.38
CA LEU A 131 21.24 15.74 -4.25
C LEU A 131 21.15 16.42 -5.62
N TYR A 132 19.95 16.48 -6.19
CA TYR A 132 19.69 17.18 -7.45
C TYR A 132 20.05 18.67 -7.36
N ARG A 133 19.57 19.36 -6.31
CA ARG A 133 19.87 20.78 -6.08
C ARG A 133 21.36 21.04 -5.83
N ARG A 134 22.04 20.13 -5.14
CA ARG A 134 23.49 20.23 -4.90
C ARG A 134 24.26 20.14 -6.23
N ARG A 135 23.93 19.19 -7.10
CA ARG A 135 24.56 19.07 -8.42
C ARG A 135 24.30 20.30 -9.29
N ALA A 136 23.07 20.82 -9.30
CA ALA A 136 22.71 21.99 -10.11
C ALA A 136 23.37 23.30 -9.66
N ARG A 137 23.95 23.36 -8.45
CA ARG A 137 24.73 24.52 -7.97
C ARG A 137 26.23 24.43 -8.30
N LEU A 138 26.71 23.26 -8.71
CA LEU A 138 28.12 23.00 -9.01
C LEU A 138 28.44 23.08 -10.52
N ILE A 139 27.41 23.25 -11.34
CA ILE A 139 27.46 23.42 -12.80
C ILE A 139 27.04 24.87 -13.07
#